data_AF-A0A3M7LC90-F1
#
_entry.id   AF-A0A3M7LC90-F1
#
_cell.length_a   1.000
_cell.length_b   1.000
_cell.length_c   1.000
_cell.angle_alpha   90.00
_cell.angle_beta   90.00
_cell.angle_gamma   90.00
#
_symmetry.space_group_name_H-M   'P 1'
#
loop_
_entity.id
_entity.type
_entity.pdbx_description
1 polymer ?
#
loop_
_entity_poly.entity_id
_entity_poly.type
_entity_poly.pdbx_seq_one_letter_code
_entity_poly.pdbx_strand_id
1 'polypeptide(L)'
;MFKVNLINSFLYLLVKYFIFFFILAFVGDRFKSIVLDNAETVSEIFKLTLNYILYVAIYAIPLILVFGFPLYYILKIRKGLYFVLSIILLFTIEYLIYTYFYAPSNKTLGIYNIIVGIILLGIFFYKSIRIKFTE
;
A
#
# COMPACT_ATOMS: atom_id res chain seq x y z
N MET A 1 8.91 -14.15 7.86
CA MET A 1 7.74 -13.72 8.67
C MET A 1 8.20 -12.77 9.74
N PHE A 2 7.58 -11.60 9.81
CA PHE A 2 8.00 -10.51 10.68
C PHE A 2 7.44 -10.66 12.08
N LYS A 3 8.22 -10.18 13.06
CA LYS A 3 7.76 -9.96 14.42
C LYS A 3 6.95 -8.66 14.46
N VAL A 4 5.94 -8.58 15.32
CA VAL A 4 5.18 -7.34 15.51
C VAL A 4 6.06 -6.31 16.22
N ASN A 5 6.59 -5.36 15.46
CA ASN A 5 7.27 -4.18 15.95
C ASN A 5 6.99 -3.01 15.00
N LEU A 6 7.35 -1.79 15.43
CA LEU A 6 7.04 -0.58 14.66
C LEU A 6 7.76 -0.59 13.30
N ILE A 7 9.06 -0.92 13.29
CA ILE A 7 9.89 -0.96 12.08
C ILE A 7 9.30 -1.89 11.02
N ASN A 8 8.88 -3.09 11.41
CA ASN A 8 8.30 -4.09 10.51
C ASN A 8 6.91 -3.66 10.01
N SER A 9 6.16 -2.89 10.78
CA SER A 9 4.87 -2.32 10.36
C SER A 9 5.08 -1.26 9.27
N PHE A 10 6.08 -0.40 9.45
CA PHE A 10 6.50 0.58 8.45
C PHE A 10 7.07 -0.09 7.19
N LEU A 11 7.92 -1.10 7.36
CA LEU A 11 8.47 -1.87 6.24
C LEU A 11 7.38 -2.56 5.43
N TYR A 12 6.38 -3.14 6.10
CA TYR A 12 5.21 -3.72 5.43
C TYR A 12 4.49 -2.67 4.58
N LEU A 13 4.20 -1.48 5.13
CA LEU A 13 3.53 -0.41 4.38
C LEU A 13 4.37 0.08 3.21
N LEU A 14 5.68 0.23 3.40
CA LEU A 14 6.62 0.59 2.33
C LEU A 14 6.51 -0.40 1.17
N VAL A 15 6.69 -1.69 1.43
CA VAL A 15 6.62 -2.74 0.41
C VAL A 15 5.24 -2.78 -0.24
N LYS A 16 4.17 -2.68 0.56
CA LYS A 16 2.79 -2.65 0.07
C LYS A 16 2.57 -1.51 -0.91
N TYR A 17 2.95 -0.29 -0.55
CA TYR A 17 2.74 0.86 -1.41
C TYR A 17 3.58 0.77 -2.67
N PHE A 18 4.84 0.33 -2.59
CA PHE A 18 5.65 0.10 -3.80
C PHE A 18 5.00 -0.91 -4.76
N ILE A 19 4.53 -2.05 -4.25
CA ILE A 19 3.85 -3.06 -5.09
C ILE A 19 2.55 -2.50 -5.67
N PHE A 20 1.76 -1.79 -4.85
CA PHE A 20 0.52 -1.18 -5.28
C PHE A 20 0.75 -0.14 -6.39
N PHE A 21 1.70 0.77 -6.21
CA PHE A 21 2.03 1.79 -7.21
C PHE A 21 2.65 1.21 -8.47
N PHE A 22 3.40 0.10 -8.34
CA PHE A 22 3.85 -0.65 -9.50
C PHE A 22 2.66 -1.19 -10.31
N ILE A 23 1.69 -1.83 -9.66
CA ILE A 23 0.46 -2.29 -10.33
C ILE A 23 -0.26 -1.12 -11.00
N LEU A 24 -0.40 0.02 -10.32
CA LEU A 24 -1.02 1.22 -10.87
C LEU A 24 -0.31 1.80 -12.08
N ALA A 25 1.01 1.62 -12.19
CA ALA A 25 1.76 2.10 -13.34
C ALA A 25 1.26 1.43 -14.64
N PHE A 26 0.87 0.16 -14.56
CA PHE A 26 0.39 -0.61 -15.72
C PHE A 26 -1.15 -0.62 -15.84
N VAL A 27 -1.87 -0.51 -14.72
CA VAL A 27 -3.33 -0.43 -14.75
C VAL A 27 -3.79 0.93 -15.29
N GLY A 28 -4.48 0.89 -16.43
CA GLY A 28 -5.03 2.10 -17.07
C GLY A 28 -3.98 2.96 -17.76
N ASP A 29 -2.89 2.34 -18.26
CA ASP A 29 -1.88 2.97 -19.13
C ASP A 29 -1.23 4.24 -18.54
N ARG A 30 -1.17 4.36 -17.20
CA ARG A 30 -0.58 5.53 -16.53
C ARG A 30 0.89 5.70 -16.85
N PHE A 31 1.67 4.63 -16.80
CA PHE A 31 3.08 4.68 -17.17
C PHE A 31 3.26 5.07 -18.63
N LYS A 32 2.44 4.49 -19.52
CA LYS A 32 2.47 4.83 -20.94
C LYS A 32 2.18 6.32 -21.16
N SER A 33 1.06 6.80 -20.64
CA SER A 33 0.61 8.20 -20.82
C SER A 33 1.53 9.24 -20.15
N ILE A 34 2.24 8.89 -19.07
CA ILE A 34 3.13 9.81 -18.37
C ILE A 34 4.56 9.74 -18.92
N VAL A 35 5.04 8.54 -19.27
CA VAL A 35 6.45 8.30 -19.64
C VAL A 35 6.60 8.07 -21.14
N LEU A 36 5.91 7.08 -21.70
CA LEU A 36 6.15 6.65 -23.08
C LEU A 36 5.61 7.63 -24.12
N ASP A 37 4.41 8.17 -23.88
CA ASP A 37 3.75 9.09 -24.83
C ASP A 37 4.38 10.51 -24.79
N ASN A 38 5.18 10.82 -23.77
CA ASN A 38 5.84 12.13 -23.60
C ASN A 38 7.37 12.09 -23.80
N ALA A 39 7.94 10.95 -24.18
CA ALA A 39 9.37 10.82 -24.42
C ALA A 39 9.67 10.74 -25.92
N GLU A 40 10.55 11.60 -26.41
CA GLU A 40 11.05 11.58 -27.79
C GLU A 40 12.35 10.78 -27.90
N THR A 41 13.08 10.63 -26.78
CA THR A 41 14.38 9.93 -26.74
C THR A 41 14.48 8.92 -25.59
N VAL A 42 15.42 7.97 -25.71
CA VAL A 42 15.70 6.98 -24.65
C VAL A 42 16.16 7.64 -23.34
N SER A 43 16.88 8.76 -23.43
CA SER A 43 17.30 9.54 -22.25
C SER A 43 16.10 10.14 -21.52
N GLU A 44 15.11 10.63 -22.26
CA GLU A 44 13.87 11.15 -21.69
C GLU A 44 13.02 10.05 -21.06
N ILE A 45 12.94 8.86 -21.67
CA ILE A 45 12.27 7.70 -21.05
C ILE A 45 12.88 7.44 -19.67
N PHE A 46 14.20 7.42 -19.56
CA PHE A 46 14.88 7.20 -18.27
C PHE A 46 14.56 8.31 -17.27
N LYS A 47 14.64 9.58 -17.69
CA LYS A 47 14.34 10.75 -16.84
C LYS A 47 12.89 10.74 -16.34
N LEU A 48 11.92 10.50 -17.22
CA LEU A 48 10.50 10.46 -16.90
C LEU A 48 10.15 9.25 -16.01
N THR A 49 10.78 8.10 -16.25
CA THR A 49 10.66 6.92 -15.37
C THR A 49 11.13 7.23 -13.96
N LEU A 50 12.32 7.85 -13.82
CA LEU A 50 12.88 8.21 -12.52
C LEU A 50 12.00 9.25 -11.80
N ASN A 51 11.50 10.25 -12.52
CA ASN A 51 10.55 11.23 -11.99
C ASN A 51 9.26 10.57 -11.51
N TYR A 52 8.71 9.61 -12.27
CA TYR A 52 7.52 8.85 -11.87
C TYR A 52 7.76 8.06 -10.58
N ILE A 53 8.89 7.35 -10.47
CA ILE A 53 9.26 6.60 -9.26
C ILE A 53 9.42 7.54 -8.06
N LEU A 54 10.10 8.67 -8.22
CA LEU A 54 10.28 9.65 -7.16
C LEU A 54 8.96 10.27 -6.71
N TYR A 55 8.09 10.65 -7.67
CA TYR A 55 6.75 11.14 -7.40
C TYR A 55 5.99 10.15 -6.52
N VAL A 56 5.91 8.90 -6.96
CA VAL A 56 5.28 7.81 -6.23
C VAL A 56 5.86 7.63 -4.82
N ALA A 57 7.18 7.60 -4.69
CA ALA A 57 7.86 7.40 -3.42
C ALA A 57 7.55 8.53 -2.42
N ILE A 58 7.54 9.79 -2.87
CA ILE A 58 7.21 10.95 -2.04
C ILE A 58 5.76 10.86 -1.54
N TYR A 59 4.82 10.49 -2.40
CA TYR A 59 3.42 10.33 -2.02
C TYR A 59 3.16 9.14 -1.07
N ALA A 60 4.03 8.11 -1.09
CA ALA A 60 3.96 7.01 -0.15
C ALA A 60 4.31 7.43 1.29
N ILE A 61 5.20 8.43 1.48
CA ILE A 61 5.67 8.86 2.80
C ILE A 61 4.52 9.24 3.75
N PRO A 62 3.61 10.19 3.42
CA PRO A 62 2.53 10.56 4.32
C PRO A 62 1.61 9.37 4.63
N LEU A 63 1.35 8.50 3.65
CA LEU A 63 0.53 7.30 3.86
C LEU A 63 1.19 6.34 4.86
N ILE A 64 2.49 6.09 4.72
CA ILE A 64 3.25 5.24 5.65
C ILE A 64 3.23 5.84 7.06
N LEU A 65 3.43 7.15 7.20
CA LEU A 65 3.42 7.82 8.50
C LEU A 65 2.04 7.75 9.17
N VAL A 66 0.97 8.00 8.41
CA VAL A 66 -0.41 7.99 8.92
C VAL A 66 -0.87 6.58 9.29
N PHE A 67 -0.59 5.59 8.46
CA PHE A 67 -1.09 4.21 8.67
C PHE A 67 -0.13 3.31 9.46
N GLY A 68 1.14 3.68 9.61
CA GLY A 68 2.17 2.89 10.28
C GLY A 68 1.88 2.66 11.77
N PHE A 69 1.51 3.73 12.48
CA PHE A 69 1.15 3.65 13.89
C PHE A 69 -0.16 2.87 14.13
N PRO A 70 -1.28 3.19 13.45
CA PRO A 70 -2.50 2.40 13.57
C PRO A 70 -2.27 0.92 13.31
N LEU A 71 -1.57 0.56 12.22
CA LEU A 71 -1.29 -0.83 11.91
C LEU A 71 -0.50 -1.53 13.02
N TYR A 72 0.54 -0.88 13.54
CA TYR A 72 1.35 -1.43 14.62
C TYR A 72 0.52 -1.77 15.86
N TYR A 73 -0.40 -0.89 16.26
CA TYR A 73 -1.28 -1.15 17.40
C TYR A 73 -2.32 -2.23 17.10
N ILE A 74 -2.87 -2.25 15.89
CA ILE A 74 -3.81 -3.29 15.46
C ILE A 74 -3.14 -4.67 15.51
N LEU A 75 -1.91 -4.80 15.02
CA LEU A 75 -1.14 -6.05 15.06
C LEU A 75 -0.88 -6.57 16.48
N LYS A 76 -0.95 -5.70 17.51
CA LYS A 76 -0.81 -6.10 18.93
C LYS A 76 -2.09 -6.59 19.58
N ILE A 77 -3.26 -6.39 18.96
CA ILE A 77 -4.54 -6.85 19.51
C ILE A 77 -4.53 -8.37 19.65
N ARG A 78 -4.78 -8.89 20.85
CA ARG A 78 -4.74 -10.36 21.11
C ARG A 78 -5.98 -11.08 20.60
N LYS A 79 -7.17 -10.51 20.83
CA LYS A 79 -8.45 -11.12 20.46
C LYS A 79 -8.68 -11.05 18.96
N GLY A 80 -8.84 -12.20 18.31
CA GLY A 80 -9.02 -12.32 16.86
C GLY A 80 -10.16 -11.45 16.29
N LEU A 81 -11.33 -11.42 16.94
CA LEU A 81 -12.47 -10.62 16.47
C LEU A 81 -12.14 -9.11 16.40
N TYR A 82 -11.55 -8.56 17.47
CA TYR A 82 -11.15 -7.15 17.50
C TYR A 82 -10.05 -6.85 16.47
N PHE A 83 -9.11 -7.77 16.29
CA PHE A 83 -8.10 -7.65 15.24
C PHE A 83 -8.72 -7.55 13.85
N VAL A 84 -9.66 -8.45 13.51
CA VAL A 84 -10.34 -8.45 12.20
C VAL A 84 -11.11 -7.16 11.99
N LEU A 85 -11.92 -6.74 12.97
CA LEU A 85 -12.71 -5.50 12.86
C LEU A 85 -11.81 -4.27 12.67
N SER A 86 -10.69 -4.18 13.40
CA SER A 86 -9.76 -3.06 13.23
C SER A 86 -9.01 -3.09 11.90
N ILE A 87 -8.66 -4.27 11.37
CA ILE A 87 -8.05 -4.39 10.03
C ILE A 87 -9.04 -3.98 8.93
N ILE A 88 -10.30 -4.41 9.03
CA ILE A 88 -11.36 -3.98 8.11
C ILE A 88 -11.47 -2.46 8.13
N LEU A 89 -11.58 -1.86 9.33
CA LEU A 89 -11.67 -0.42 9.49
C LEU A 89 -10.46 0.31 8.89
N LEU A 90 -9.24 -0.20 9.14
CA LEU A 90 -8.00 0.37 8.58
C LEU A 90 -8.04 0.40 7.05
N PHE A 91 -8.35 -0.73 6.42
CA PHE A 91 -8.43 -0.82 4.95
C PHE A 91 -9.58 -0.01 4.36
N THR A 92 -10.71 0.12 5.06
CA THR A 92 -11.80 1.00 4.64
C THR A 92 -11.35 2.47 4.66
N ILE A 93 -10.73 2.93 5.74
CA ILE A 93 -10.22 4.31 5.83
C ILE A 93 -9.18 4.57 4.73
N GLU A 94 -8.28 3.61 4.52
CA GLU A 94 -7.27 3.71 3.48
C GLU A 94 -7.87 3.74 2.07
N TYR A 95 -8.87 2.92 1.81
CA TYR A 95 -9.63 2.95 0.56
C TYR A 95 -10.25 4.32 0.32
N LEU A 96 -10.88 4.91 1.33
CA LEU A 96 -11.50 6.24 1.23
C LEU A 96 -10.44 7.31 0.98
N ILE A 97 -9.35 7.31 1.76
CA ILE A 97 -8.25 8.27 1.58
C ILE A 97 -7.68 8.17 0.17
N TYR A 98 -7.38 6.95 -0.30
CA TYR A 98 -6.84 6.77 -1.64
C TYR A 98 -7.83 7.18 -2.73
N THR A 99 -9.09 6.74 -2.63
CA THR A 99 -10.09 6.97 -3.67
C THR A 99 -10.46 8.45 -3.80
N TYR A 100 -10.61 9.17 -2.70
CA TYR A 100 -11.04 10.57 -2.75
C TYR A 100 -9.89 11.56 -2.95
N PHE A 101 -8.70 11.29 -2.41
CA PHE A 101 -7.57 12.23 -2.52
C PHE A 101 -6.64 11.93 -3.71
N TYR A 102 -6.55 10.68 -4.16
CA TYR A 102 -5.53 10.26 -5.14
C TYR A 102 -6.08 9.65 -6.44
N ALA A 103 -7.32 9.14 -6.42
CA ALA A 103 -7.93 8.50 -7.59
C ALA A 103 -9.44 8.79 -7.76
N PRO A 104 -9.88 10.08 -7.75
CA PRO A 104 -11.30 10.40 -7.80
C PRO A 104 -11.99 9.94 -9.09
N SER A 105 -11.23 9.83 -10.19
CA SER A 105 -11.74 9.42 -11.50
C SER A 105 -11.94 7.91 -11.65
N ASN A 106 -11.25 7.07 -10.87
CA ASN A 106 -11.38 5.62 -10.98
C ASN A 106 -11.31 4.93 -9.62
N LYS A 107 -12.51 4.64 -9.07
CA LYS A 107 -12.70 4.04 -7.75
C LYS A 107 -12.23 2.58 -7.66
N THR A 108 -12.03 1.89 -8.79
CA THR A 108 -11.51 0.51 -8.78
C THR A 108 -10.05 0.46 -8.36
N LEU A 109 -9.31 1.57 -8.50
CA LEU A 109 -7.92 1.66 -8.09
C LEU A 109 -7.73 1.46 -6.58
N GLY A 110 -8.68 1.93 -5.76
CA GLY A 110 -8.65 1.68 -4.32
C GLY A 110 -8.82 0.20 -3.96
N ILE A 111 -9.51 -0.59 -4.79
CA ILE A 111 -9.72 -2.02 -4.55
C ILE A 111 -8.38 -2.78 -4.67
N TYR A 112 -7.55 -2.44 -5.65
CA TYR A 112 -6.22 -3.05 -5.78
C TYR A 112 -5.35 -2.78 -4.54
N ASN A 113 -5.46 -1.60 -3.92
CA ASN A 113 -4.74 -1.29 -2.68
C ASN A 113 -5.14 -2.23 -1.53
N ILE A 114 -6.44 -2.49 -1.39
CA ILE A 114 -6.96 -3.42 -0.38
C ILE A 114 -6.46 -4.84 -0.66
N ILE A 115 -6.57 -5.33 -1.91
CA ILE A 115 -6.17 -6.68 -2.28
C ILE A 115 -4.67 -6.91 -1.99
N VAL A 116 -3.82 -6.01 -2.48
CA VAL A 116 -2.36 -6.06 -2.22
C VAL A 116 -2.08 -6.00 -0.72
N GLY A 117 -2.80 -5.14 0.01
CA GLY A 117 -2.71 -5.00 1.45
C GLY A 117 -2.98 -6.31 2.19
N ILE A 118 -4.10 -6.97 1.92
CA ILE A 118 -4.52 -8.21 2.58
C ILE A 118 -3.51 -9.34 2.30
N ILE A 119 -3.11 -9.51 1.03
CA ILE A 119 -2.16 -10.55 0.63
C ILE A 119 -0.83 -10.38 1.37
N LEU A 120 -0.27 -9.18 1.33
CA LEU A 120 1.01 -8.90 2.00
C LEU A 120 0.90 -8.96 3.51
N LEU A 121 -0.24 -8.58 4.10
CA LEU A 121 -0.46 -8.65 5.55
C LEU A 121 -0.40 -10.11 6.00
N GLY A 122 -1.05 -11.00 5.24
CA GLY A 122 -0.95 -12.44 5.40
C GLY A 122 0.50 -12.91 5.30
N ILE A 123 1.21 -12.62 4.20
CA ILE A 123 2.59 -13.09 3.99
C ILE A 123 3.54 -12.61 5.11
N PHE A 124 3.47 -11.33 5.46
CA PHE A 124 4.43 -10.72 6.39
C PHE A 124 4.15 -11.13 7.84
N PHE A 125 2.88 -11.21 8.24
CA PHE A 125 2.48 -11.40 9.64
C PHE A 125 1.69 -12.69 9.91
N TYR A 126 1.68 -13.68 9.01
CA TYR A 126 0.86 -14.91 9.15
C TYR A 126 0.94 -15.60 10.52
N LYS A 127 2.10 -15.60 11.20
CA LYS A 127 2.34 -16.27 12.49
C LYS A 127 1.65 -15.46 13.57
N SER A 128 1.88 -14.15 13.57
CA SER A 128 1.24 -13.23 14.50
C SER A 128 -0.26 -13.16 14.33
N ILE A 129 -0.78 -13.36 13.12
CA ILE A 129 -2.22 -13.44 12.84
C ILE A 129 -2.78 -14.77 13.34
N ARG A 130 -2.17 -15.89 12.96
CA ARG A 130 -2.62 -17.25 13.32
C ARG A 130 -2.81 -17.42 14.83
N ILE A 131 -1.85 -16.94 15.62
CA ILE A 131 -1.88 -17.08 17.09
C ILE A 131 -3.17 -16.48 17.69
N LYS A 132 -3.71 -15.40 17.11
CA LYS A 132 -4.91 -14.69 17.62
C LYS A 132 -6.22 -15.48 17.51
N PHE A 133 -6.20 -16.60 16.78
CA PHE A 133 -7.37 -17.46 16.54
C PHE A 133 -7.18 -18.88 17.07
N THR A 134 -6.00 -19.19 17.60
CA THR A 134 -5.68 -20.52 18.16
C THR A 134 -5.51 -20.49 19.68
N GLU A 135 -5.31 -19.30 20.25
CA GLU A 135 -5.34 -19.02 21.69
C GLU A 135 -6.69 -18.39 22.07
#